data_AF-A0A2U2EJ83-F1
#
_entry.id   AF-A0A2U2EJ83-F1
#
_cell.length_a   1.000
_cell.length_b   1.000
_cell.length_c   1.000
_cell.angle_alpha   90.00
_cell.angle_beta   90.00
_cell.angle_gamma   90.00
#
_symmetry.space_group_name_H-M   'P 1'
#
loop_
_entity.id
_entity.type
_entity.pdbx_description
1 polymer ?
#
loop_
_entity_poly.entity_id
_entity_poly.type
_entity_poly.pdbx_seq_one_letter_code
_entity_poly.pdbx_strand_id
1 'polypeptide(L)'
;MNDKRRIIAIFIIVAIVAALAAVATFFVIKSAKNEARGSSQMTETATEDSSDKDDPQHTGDNAGSMSVTSDDGASADETQILSASSVAENSNLTFGIDVSKYQGTIKWDKVAASGIDFAMIRVGYRTQKTGEMCVDTNARYNMQEAQKNGIKVGVYFFSSAVNETEAIEEADWVADYISKYQITYPVAFDCEGFTDSASRQYGMSSEARTKVAEAFLQEIYNKGYTPMFYAAMNELSANSQWDTKTLESRYKIWVSQYPDTAYPETPKSSYEGTHAMWQYTNKGKVSGIDKPVDLNVAYFGFDETESAKNGDAADNATADPEANMKFSDVNETVTAKESVNLRDIPSQGNDSTIKATLNNGDTATRTGVSDSGWSRIEYNGQTYYAISSYLTTDMNYVVPGQDGSGSGDGLKTKFKDCNDTVTAKIEVNLRALPSVTNPDATVVATIKNGETVTRTGINEEFGWSRVEYNGQTLYCVTSYLSVQ
;
A
#
# COMPACT_ATOMS: atom_id res chain seq x y z
N MET A 1 -18.42 79.26 15.98
CA MET A 1 -17.45 78.15 15.86
C MET A 1 -18.01 76.78 16.24
N ASN A 2 -19.31 76.63 16.60
CA ASN A 2 -19.88 75.36 17.07
C ASN A 2 -20.62 74.53 15.99
N ASP A 3 -21.20 75.14 14.96
CA ASP A 3 -21.99 74.37 13.97
C ASP A 3 -21.14 73.62 12.95
N LYS A 4 -20.01 74.18 12.49
CA LYS A 4 -19.09 73.45 11.60
C LYS A 4 -18.48 72.22 12.26
N ARG A 5 -18.19 72.26 13.57
CA ARG A 5 -17.68 71.10 14.32
C ARG A 5 -18.75 70.04 14.54
N ARG A 6 -20.02 70.44 14.75
CA ARG A 6 -21.15 69.50 14.82
C ARG A 6 -21.43 68.82 13.49
N ILE A 7 -21.39 69.55 12.39
CA ILE A 7 -21.58 68.98 11.05
C ILE A 7 -20.46 67.99 10.71
N ILE A 8 -19.19 68.32 10.99
CA ILE A 8 -18.06 67.40 10.78
C ILE A 8 -18.18 66.16 11.68
N ALA A 9 -18.58 66.32 12.95
CA ALA A 9 -18.80 65.19 13.85
C ALA A 9 -19.94 64.27 13.37
N ILE A 10 -21.02 64.83 12.82
CA ILE A 10 -22.12 64.03 12.24
C ILE A 10 -21.62 63.27 11.01
N PHE A 11 -20.84 63.88 10.12
CA PHE A 11 -20.27 63.18 8.96
C PHE A 11 -19.29 62.07 9.36
N ILE A 12 -18.48 62.27 10.39
CA ILE A 12 -17.57 61.23 10.91
C ILE A 12 -18.38 60.08 11.53
N ILE A 13 -19.44 60.37 12.29
CA ILE A 13 -20.30 59.34 12.87
C ILE A 13 -21.03 58.55 11.77
N VAL A 14 -21.56 59.23 10.74
CA VAL A 14 -22.20 58.56 9.60
C VAL A 14 -21.20 57.69 8.83
N ALA A 15 -19.97 58.15 8.65
CA ALA A 15 -18.92 57.35 7.99
C ALA A 15 -18.50 56.13 8.83
N ILE A 16 -18.41 56.27 10.16
CA ILE A 16 -18.10 55.15 11.07
C ILE A 16 -19.26 54.14 11.10
N VAL A 17 -20.52 54.60 11.12
CA VAL A 17 -21.69 53.73 11.07
C VAL A 17 -21.78 53.00 9.72
N ALA A 18 -21.46 53.68 8.61
CA ALA A 18 -21.39 53.05 7.29
C ALA A 18 -20.24 52.03 7.20
N ALA A 19 -19.08 52.32 7.79
CA ALA A 19 -17.95 51.38 7.85
C ALA A 19 -18.27 50.17 8.74
N LEU A 20 -18.93 50.37 9.89
CA LEU A 20 -19.38 49.28 10.76
C LEU A 20 -20.48 48.44 10.11
N ALA A 21 -21.38 49.05 9.35
CA ALA A 21 -22.38 48.32 8.55
C ALA A 21 -21.70 47.51 7.43
N ALA A 22 -20.70 48.06 6.73
CA ALA A 22 -19.94 47.34 5.72
C ALA A 22 -19.13 46.17 6.33
N VAL A 23 -18.54 46.35 7.51
CA VAL A 23 -17.83 45.28 8.25
C VAL A 23 -18.81 44.22 8.74
N ALA A 24 -19.97 44.60 9.27
CA ALA A 24 -21.02 43.66 9.67
C ALA A 24 -21.56 42.88 8.46
N THR A 25 -21.75 43.53 7.32
CA THR A 25 -22.17 42.87 6.07
C THR A 25 -21.08 41.93 5.54
N PHE A 26 -19.80 42.31 5.66
CA PHE A 26 -18.66 41.44 5.33
C PHE A 26 -18.60 40.21 6.24
N PHE A 27 -18.86 40.35 7.54
CA PHE A 27 -18.92 39.22 8.47
C PHE A 27 -20.17 38.35 8.26
N VAL A 28 -21.31 38.92 7.89
CA VAL A 28 -22.52 38.14 7.53
C VAL A 28 -22.32 37.39 6.21
N ILE A 29 -21.67 37.99 5.21
CA ILE A 29 -21.31 37.30 3.96
C ILE A 29 -20.25 36.23 4.20
N LYS A 30 -19.27 36.46 5.08
CA LYS A 30 -18.27 35.46 5.48
C LYS A 30 -18.90 34.32 6.31
N SER A 31 -19.86 34.63 7.18
CA SER A 31 -20.64 33.65 7.95
C SER A 31 -21.55 32.84 7.04
N ALA A 32 -22.22 33.47 6.07
CA ALA A 32 -23.03 32.78 5.07
C ALA A 32 -22.18 31.94 4.10
N LYS A 33 -20.96 32.39 3.74
CA LYS A 33 -19.97 31.56 3.02
C LYS A 33 -19.43 30.42 3.88
N ASN A 34 -19.30 30.58 5.20
CA ASN A 34 -18.87 29.50 6.09
C ASN A 34 -20.00 28.52 6.41
N GLU A 35 -21.27 28.96 6.46
CA GLU A 35 -22.45 28.08 6.59
C GLU A 35 -22.74 27.36 5.26
N ALA A 36 -22.47 27.98 4.11
CA ALA A 36 -22.50 27.28 2.81
C ALA A 36 -21.26 26.39 2.56
N ARG A 37 -20.25 26.45 3.44
CA ARG A 37 -19.03 25.61 3.42
C ARG A 37 -18.93 24.70 4.64
N GLY A 38 -20.02 24.58 5.40
CA GLY A 38 -20.18 23.62 6.49
C GLY A 38 -21.04 22.46 6.00
N SER A 39 -20.49 21.25 6.08
CA SER A 39 -21.05 19.97 5.60
C SER A 39 -20.85 19.66 4.11
N SER A 40 -19.61 19.73 3.63
CA SER A 40 -19.13 18.60 2.83
C SER A 40 -18.86 17.46 3.81
N GLN A 41 -19.84 16.57 3.99
CA GLN A 41 -19.51 15.21 4.42
C GLN A 41 -18.43 14.70 3.48
N MET A 42 -17.42 14.00 4.00
CA MET A 42 -16.56 13.18 3.15
C MET A 42 -17.49 12.35 2.27
N THR A 43 -17.48 12.58 0.97
CA THR A 43 -17.95 11.58 0.01
C THR A 43 -16.94 10.44 0.08
N GLU A 44 -17.09 9.56 1.08
CA GLU A 44 -16.56 8.20 1.05
C GLU A 44 -17.36 7.43 -0.01
N THR A 45 -17.17 7.80 -1.27
CA THR A 45 -17.63 7.00 -2.42
C THR A 45 -16.61 5.94 -2.82
N ALA A 46 -15.39 6.02 -2.28
CA ALA A 46 -14.38 4.98 -2.46
C ALA A 46 -14.51 3.91 -1.37
N THR A 47 -14.58 2.64 -1.80
CA THR A 47 -14.71 1.50 -0.90
C THR A 47 -13.33 0.97 -0.48
N GLU A 48 -13.25 0.41 0.72
CA GLU A 48 -12.15 -0.47 1.10
C GLU A 48 -12.43 -1.84 0.48
N ASP A 49 -11.83 -2.13 -0.68
CA ASP A 49 -12.06 -3.38 -1.40
C ASP A 49 -11.32 -4.56 -0.75
N SER A 50 -11.99 -5.71 -0.70
CA SER A 50 -11.51 -6.98 -0.14
C SER A 50 -11.05 -7.98 -1.22
N SER A 51 -11.04 -7.57 -2.50
CA SER A 51 -10.73 -8.43 -3.63
C SER A 51 -9.68 -7.84 -4.59
N ASP A 52 -8.42 -8.16 -4.33
CA ASP A 52 -7.29 -7.77 -5.20
C ASP A 52 -7.45 -8.15 -6.68
N LYS A 53 -8.35 -9.07 -7.04
CA LYS A 53 -8.56 -9.54 -8.43
C LYS A 53 -9.03 -8.44 -9.40
N ASP A 54 -9.68 -7.41 -8.88
CA ASP A 54 -10.17 -6.29 -9.68
C ASP A 54 -9.35 -5.01 -9.47
N ASP A 55 -8.34 -5.05 -8.60
CA ASP A 55 -7.27 -4.04 -8.54
C ASP A 55 -6.45 -4.14 -9.84
N PRO A 56 -6.43 -3.07 -10.66
CA PRO A 56 -5.77 -3.10 -11.96
C PRO A 56 -4.25 -3.28 -11.86
N GLN A 57 -3.64 -3.02 -10.70
CA GLN A 57 -2.21 -3.25 -10.46
C GLN A 57 -1.90 -4.69 -10.00
N HIS A 58 -2.93 -5.53 -9.72
CA HIS A 58 -2.74 -6.90 -9.22
C HIS A 58 -2.06 -7.85 -10.21
N THR A 59 -2.12 -7.54 -11.52
CA THR A 59 -1.52 -8.33 -12.59
C THR A 59 -0.46 -7.53 -13.34
N GLY A 60 0.53 -6.98 -12.62
CA GLY A 60 1.60 -6.15 -13.18
C GLY A 60 2.88 -6.92 -13.53
N ASP A 61 2.84 -7.83 -14.51
CA ASP A 61 4.05 -8.34 -15.20
C ASP A 61 3.82 -8.22 -16.71
N ASN A 62 3.89 -7.01 -17.25
CA ASN A 62 3.84 -6.81 -18.71
C ASN A 62 4.93 -5.85 -19.21
N ALA A 63 6.19 -6.25 -19.00
CA ALA A 63 7.33 -5.62 -19.69
C ALA A 63 7.44 -6.20 -21.12
N GLY A 64 6.82 -5.53 -22.09
CA GLY A 64 6.94 -5.86 -23.51
C GLY A 64 8.31 -5.45 -24.09
N SER A 65 9.01 -6.39 -24.73
CA SER A 65 10.38 -6.23 -25.24
C SER A 65 10.44 -5.97 -26.77
N MET A 66 11.29 -5.01 -27.15
CA MET A 66 12.18 -4.95 -28.34
C MET A 66 11.85 -4.07 -29.57
N SER A 67 12.95 -3.45 -30.06
CA SER A 67 13.30 -3.01 -31.43
C SER A 67 13.00 -1.56 -31.86
N VAL A 68 14.06 -0.74 -31.89
CA VAL A 68 14.12 0.66 -32.35
C VAL A 68 14.48 0.76 -33.84
N THR A 69 13.88 1.71 -34.56
CA THR A 69 14.47 2.33 -35.74
C THR A 69 14.40 3.86 -35.62
N SER A 70 15.53 4.50 -35.90
CA SER A 70 15.84 5.94 -35.81
C SER A 70 15.27 6.78 -36.95
N ASP A 71 14.86 8.03 -36.68
CA ASP A 71 15.31 9.23 -37.44
C ASP A 71 14.95 10.55 -36.71
N ASP A 72 15.66 11.61 -37.10
CA ASP A 72 16.00 12.87 -36.45
C ASP A 72 14.89 13.87 -36.07
N GLY A 73 15.08 14.49 -34.90
CA GLY A 73 15.30 15.94 -34.71
C GLY A 73 14.15 16.94 -34.93
N ALA A 74 13.74 17.61 -33.85
CA ALA A 74 13.87 19.08 -33.70
C ALA A 74 13.34 19.56 -32.34
N SER A 75 14.12 20.47 -31.75
CA SER A 75 13.85 21.36 -30.60
C SER A 75 12.40 21.84 -30.50
N ALA A 76 11.74 21.58 -29.37
CA ALA A 76 10.45 22.17 -29.02
C ALA A 76 10.65 23.45 -28.17
N ASP A 77 9.93 24.50 -28.58
CA ASP A 77 9.63 25.71 -27.82
C ASP A 77 9.27 25.41 -26.35
N GLU A 78 9.69 26.27 -25.43
CA GLU A 78 9.25 26.29 -24.02
C GLU A 78 7.73 26.49 -23.94
N THR A 79 6.99 25.39 -24.11
CA THR A 79 5.60 25.26 -23.70
C THR A 79 5.61 25.13 -22.18
N GLN A 80 4.87 26.00 -21.48
CA GLN A 80 4.83 25.99 -20.02
C GLN A 80 4.23 24.68 -19.52
N ILE A 81 5.09 23.75 -19.13
CA ILE A 81 4.70 22.55 -18.37
C ILE A 81 3.90 23.01 -17.14
N LEU A 82 2.71 22.44 -16.96
CA LEU A 82 1.83 22.81 -15.86
C LEU A 82 2.46 22.45 -14.52
N SER A 83 2.59 23.45 -13.66
CA SER A 83 3.06 23.30 -12.28
C SER A 83 2.25 24.20 -11.37
N ALA A 84 1.80 23.66 -10.24
CA ALA A 84 1.06 24.40 -9.20
C ALA A 84 1.82 24.44 -7.87
N SER A 85 3.13 24.17 -7.91
CA SER A 85 4.00 24.19 -6.74
C SER A 85 4.17 25.62 -6.22
N SER A 86 4.08 25.76 -4.90
CA SER A 86 4.39 26.98 -4.16
C SER A 86 5.85 27.03 -3.68
N VAL A 87 6.55 25.89 -3.71
CA VAL A 87 7.99 25.80 -3.43
C VAL A 87 8.81 25.76 -4.72
N ALA A 88 10.08 26.15 -4.65
CA ALA A 88 10.95 26.18 -5.81
C ALA A 88 11.46 24.77 -6.15
N GLU A 89 11.22 24.35 -7.38
CA GLU A 89 11.87 23.16 -7.97
C GLU A 89 13.33 23.49 -8.31
N ASN A 90 14.24 22.55 -8.03
CA ASN A 90 15.64 22.61 -8.41
C ASN A 90 16.01 21.46 -9.35
N SER A 91 17.18 21.54 -9.98
CA SER A 91 17.67 20.55 -10.94
C SER A 91 18.48 19.41 -10.30
N ASN A 92 18.31 19.17 -8.98
CA ASN A 92 19.02 18.09 -8.32
C ASN A 92 18.47 16.75 -8.81
N LEU A 93 19.37 15.77 -8.95
CA LEU A 93 18.97 14.39 -9.14
C LEU A 93 18.51 13.84 -7.79
N THR A 94 17.27 13.36 -7.71
CA THR A 94 16.73 12.77 -6.49
C THR A 94 16.31 11.34 -6.73
N PHE A 95 16.42 10.51 -5.70
CA PHE A 95 16.14 9.08 -5.75
C PHE A 95 14.90 8.77 -4.93
N GLY A 96 13.97 8.05 -5.55
CA GLY A 96 12.69 7.76 -4.93
C GLY A 96 12.26 6.33 -5.09
N ILE A 97 11.19 6.02 -4.39
CA ILE A 97 10.44 4.78 -4.55
C ILE A 97 8.99 5.10 -4.92
N ASP A 98 8.30 4.15 -5.50
CA ASP A 98 6.84 4.19 -5.55
C ASP A 98 6.26 2.93 -4.89
N VAL A 99 5.19 3.13 -4.12
CA VAL A 99 4.67 2.13 -3.19
C VAL A 99 3.15 2.17 -3.09
N SER A 100 2.59 1.02 -2.75
CA SER A 100 1.17 0.80 -2.51
C SER A 100 0.96 -0.15 -1.32
N LYS A 101 -0.27 -0.61 -1.12
CA LYS A 101 -0.59 -1.68 -0.15
C LYS A 101 0.24 -2.95 -0.36
N TYR A 102 0.76 -3.20 -1.56
CA TYR A 102 1.53 -4.40 -1.88
C TYR A 102 2.90 -4.49 -1.21
N GLN A 103 3.46 -3.37 -0.75
CA GLN A 103 4.67 -3.37 0.06
C GLN A 103 4.41 -3.71 1.54
N GLY A 104 3.14 -3.75 1.96
CA GLY A 104 2.74 -4.02 3.35
C GLY A 104 3.19 -2.91 4.31
N THR A 105 3.59 -3.28 5.53
CA THR A 105 4.05 -2.30 6.53
C THR A 105 5.49 -1.87 6.28
N ILE A 106 5.67 -0.62 5.83
CA ILE A 106 6.97 -0.02 5.54
C ILE A 106 7.59 0.61 6.79
N LYS A 107 8.86 0.32 7.06
CA LYS A 107 9.65 0.96 8.13
C LYS A 107 10.33 2.23 7.59
N TRP A 108 9.58 3.33 7.55
CA TRP A 108 9.99 4.58 6.89
C TRP A 108 11.25 5.24 7.47
N ASP A 109 11.58 5.01 8.74
CA ASP A 109 12.85 5.45 9.35
C ASP A 109 14.06 4.79 8.67
N LYS A 110 13.94 3.51 8.31
CA LYS A 110 14.98 2.77 7.60
C LYS A 110 15.05 3.14 6.13
N VAL A 111 13.90 3.45 5.52
CA VAL A 111 13.83 3.93 4.14
C VAL A 111 14.56 5.27 4.03
N ALA A 112 14.28 6.22 4.93
CA ALA A 112 14.98 7.50 4.98
C ALA A 112 16.49 7.32 5.20
N ALA A 113 16.88 6.44 6.14
CA ALA A 113 18.29 6.13 6.40
C ALA A 113 19.02 5.46 5.22
N SER A 114 18.28 4.92 4.23
CA SER A 114 18.85 4.34 3.01
C SER A 114 19.10 5.34 1.89
N GLY A 115 18.75 6.62 2.10
CA GLY A 115 18.99 7.69 1.13
C GLY A 115 17.87 7.91 0.12
N ILE A 116 16.64 7.48 0.44
CA ILE A 116 15.46 7.81 -0.36
C ILE A 116 15.03 9.25 -0.08
N ASP A 117 14.96 10.07 -1.14
CA ASP A 117 14.61 11.49 -1.09
C ASP A 117 13.09 11.71 -1.18
N PHE A 118 12.41 10.89 -1.98
CA PHE A 118 10.97 11.01 -2.22
C PHE A 118 10.25 9.67 -2.34
N ALA A 119 8.93 9.70 -2.16
CA ALA A 119 8.06 8.57 -2.41
C ALA A 119 6.81 8.99 -3.21
N MET A 120 6.49 8.25 -4.27
CA MET A 120 5.20 8.34 -4.98
C MET A 120 4.26 7.28 -4.41
N ILE A 121 3.19 7.68 -3.74
CA ILE A 121 2.32 6.77 -2.99
C ILE A 121 0.99 6.57 -3.72
N ARG A 122 0.59 5.31 -3.94
CA ARG A 122 -0.75 5.02 -4.48
C ARG A 122 -1.79 5.48 -3.47
N VAL A 123 -2.72 6.34 -3.88
CA VAL A 123 -3.82 6.78 -3.00
C VAL A 123 -5.11 6.02 -3.25
N GLY A 124 -5.27 5.49 -4.46
CA GLY A 124 -6.44 4.72 -4.84
C GLY A 124 -6.35 4.22 -6.27
N TYR A 125 -7.39 3.52 -6.66
CA TYR A 125 -7.55 2.97 -7.99
C TYR A 125 -9.02 2.89 -8.37
N ARG A 126 -9.31 2.87 -9.66
CA ARG A 126 -10.63 2.45 -10.17
C ARG A 126 -10.55 1.00 -10.63
N THR A 127 -11.45 0.15 -10.18
CA THR A 127 -11.40 -1.29 -10.47
C THR A 127 -11.51 -1.57 -11.97
N GLN A 128 -10.69 -2.50 -12.47
CA GLN A 128 -10.62 -2.78 -13.91
C GLN A 128 -11.91 -3.38 -14.49
N LYS A 129 -12.75 -4.03 -13.66
CA LYS A 129 -13.98 -4.72 -14.10
C LYS A 129 -15.28 -4.03 -13.72
N THR A 130 -15.40 -3.49 -12.52
CA THR A 130 -16.67 -2.90 -12.01
C THR A 130 -16.71 -1.39 -12.16
N GLY A 131 -15.56 -0.71 -12.13
CA GLY A 131 -15.48 0.74 -12.15
C GLY A 131 -15.66 1.43 -10.84
N GLU A 132 -15.58 0.67 -9.77
CA GLU A 132 -15.67 1.20 -8.42
C GLU A 132 -14.36 1.89 -8.05
N MET A 133 -14.49 3.02 -7.36
CA MET A 133 -13.35 3.72 -6.78
C MET A 133 -12.95 3.01 -5.49
N CYS A 134 -11.67 2.75 -5.32
CA CYS A 134 -11.12 2.07 -4.15
C CYS A 134 -9.95 2.86 -3.58
N VAL A 135 -9.84 2.83 -2.25
CA VAL A 135 -8.73 3.44 -1.52
C VAL A 135 -7.59 2.44 -1.39
N ASP A 136 -6.35 2.89 -1.58
CA ASP A 136 -5.22 2.07 -1.16
C ASP A 136 -5.12 2.09 0.38
N THR A 137 -5.27 0.92 1.00
CA THR A 137 -5.42 0.79 2.46
C THR A 137 -4.19 1.28 3.25
N ASN A 138 -3.01 1.35 2.62
CA ASN A 138 -1.80 1.87 3.25
C ASN A 138 -1.47 3.33 2.88
N ALA A 139 -2.25 3.98 2.01
CA ALA A 139 -1.95 5.33 1.53
C ALA A 139 -1.77 6.35 2.66
N ARG A 140 -2.71 6.44 3.60
CA ARG A 140 -2.63 7.40 4.72
C ARG A 140 -1.39 7.13 5.59
N TYR A 141 -1.15 5.87 5.94
CA TYR A 141 0.01 5.47 6.72
C TYR A 141 1.32 5.84 6.02
N ASN A 142 1.44 5.48 4.74
CA ASN A 142 2.62 5.74 3.94
C ASN A 142 2.89 7.24 3.79
N MET A 143 1.86 8.05 3.52
CA MET A 143 2.04 9.50 3.41
C MET A 143 2.52 10.11 4.73
N GLN A 144 1.89 9.75 5.85
CA GLN A 144 2.23 10.29 7.16
C GLN A 144 3.63 9.90 7.62
N GLU A 145 3.94 8.60 7.57
CA GLU A 145 5.22 8.12 8.10
C GLU A 145 6.40 8.45 7.16
N ALA A 146 6.20 8.54 5.83
CA ALA A 146 7.21 9.08 4.93
C ALA A 146 7.55 10.55 5.30
N GLN A 147 6.52 11.41 5.39
CA GLN A 147 6.67 12.84 5.71
C GLN A 147 7.35 13.05 7.07
N LYS A 148 6.94 12.28 8.08
CA LYS A 148 7.53 12.32 9.42
C LYS A 148 9.01 11.96 9.45
N ASN A 149 9.48 11.13 8.51
CA ASN A 149 10.89 10.77 8.35
C ASN A 149 11.63 11.68 7.34
N GLY A 150 11.02 12.78 6.92
CA GLY A 150 11.63 13.78 6.05
C GLY A 150 11.63 13.41 4.56
N ILE A 151 10.96 12.33 4.17
CA ILE A 151 10.79 11.93 2.77
C ILE A 151 9.68 12.78 2.16
N LYS A 152 9.98 13.42 1.03
CA LYS A 152 9.00 14.24 0.31
C LYS A 152 8.03 13.36 -0.45
N VAL A 153 6.74 13.68 -0.41
CA VAL A 153 5.68 12.81 -0.95
C VAL A 153 5.07 13.38 -2.21
N GLY A 154 4.89 12.53 -3.21
CA GLY A 154 3.95 12.67 -4.31
C GLY A 154 2.97 11.50 -4.27
N VAL A 155 1.96 11.52 -5.11
CA VAL A 155 0.94 10.46 -5.11
C VAL A 155 0.59 10.04 -6.52
N TYR A 156 0.01 8.85 -6.68
CA TYR A 156 -0.55 8.42 -7.95
C TYR A 156 -1.90 7.74 -7.77
N PHE A 157 -2.72 7.79 -8.82
CA PHE A 157 -4.00 7.12 -8.89
C PHE A 157 -4.00 6.18 -10.09
N PHE A 158 -4.31 4.90 -9.86
CA PHE A 158 -4.41 3.92 -10.94
C PHE A 158 -5.81 3.98 -11.56
N SER A 159 -5.90 4.63 -12.72
CA SER A 159 -7.15 4.84 -13.43
C SER A 159 -7.51 3.66 -14.32
N SER A 160 -8.80 3.34 -14.33
CA SER A 160 -9.43 2.59 -15.41
C SER A 160 -10.67 3.33 -15.92
N ALA A 161 -10.66 4.67 -15.84
CA ALA A 161 -11.71 5.53 -16.35
C ALA A 161 -11.90 5.33 -17.86
N VAL A 162 -13.15 5.28 -18.31
CA VAL A 162 -13.49 5.07 -19.73
C VAL A 162 -13.97 6.34 -20.45
N ASN A 163 -14.05 7.47 -19.74
CA ASN A 163 -14.46 8.77 -20.26
C ASN A 163 -13.95 9.92 -19.38
N GLU A 164 -14.01 11.16 -19.86
CA GLU A 164 -13.48 12.32 -19.11
C GLU A 164 -14.23 12.59 -17.80
N THR A 165 -15.50 12.21 -17.70
CA THR A 165 -16.30 12.43 -16.47
C THR A 165 -15.78 11.55 -15.32
N GLU A 166 -15.49 10.27 -15.59
CA GLU A 166 -14.88 9.38 -14.60
C GLU A 166 -13.46 9.83 -14.19
N ALA A 167 -12.68 10.38 -15.13
CA ALA A 167 -11.35 10.93 -14.84
C ALA A 167 -11.42 12.20 -13.98
N ILE A 168 -12.41 13.07 -14.19
CA ILE A 168 -12.64 14.23 -13.33
C ILE A 168 -13.10 13.80 -11.93
N GLU A 169 -13.97 12.78 -11.84
CA GLU A 169 -14.37 12.18 -10.56
C GLU A 169 -13.15 11.63 -9.79
N GLU A 170 -12.25 10.92 -10.49
CA GLU A 170 -10.99 10.43 -9.92
C GLU A 170 -10.12 11.58 -9.41
N ALA A 171 -9.92 12.63 -10.20
CA ALA A 171 -9.11 13.78 -9.84
C ALA A 171 -9.68 14.57 -8.65
N ASP A 172 -11.00 14.79 -8.62
CA ASP A 172 -11.71 15.42 -7.51
C ASP A 172 -11.50 14.62 -6.22
N TRP A 173 -11.71 13.31 -6.28
CA TRP A 173 -11.54 12.42 -5.15
C TRP A 173 -10.10 12.41 -4.62
N VAL A 174 -9.11 12.31 -5.53
CA VAL A 174 -7.68 12.35 -5.17
C VAL A 174 -7.33 13.66 -4.47
N ALA A 175 -7.74 14.81 -5.03
CA ALA A 175 -7.42 16.12 -4.49
C ALA A 175 -8.01 16.33 -3.09
N ASP A 176 -9.22 15.85 -2.85
CA ASP A 176 -9.88 15.90 -1.54
C ASP A 176 -9.17 14.97 -0.54
N TYR A 177 -8.85 13.74 -0.95
CA TYR A 177 -8.19 12.73 -0.11
C TYR A 177 -6.81 13.18 0.38
N ILE A 178 -6.02 13.82 -0.49
CA ILE A 178 -4.66 14.25 -0.17
C ILE A 178 -4.59 15.66 0.44
N SER A 179 -5.72 16.36 0.56
CA SER A 179 -5.76 17.78 0.94
C SER A 179 -5.07 18.13 2.25
N LYS A 180 -5.07 17.20 3.22
CA LYS A 180 -4.45 17.38 4.56
C LYS A 180 -2.97 17.00 4.61
N TYR A 181 -2.36 16.63 3.48
CA TYR A 181 -0.97 16.16 3.41
C TYR A 181 -0.08 17.12 2.64
N GLN A 182 1.21 17.15 2.99
CA GLN A 182 2.25 17.94 2.30
C GLN A 182 2.69 17.26 0.99
N ILE A 183 1.88 17.39 -0.05
CA ILE A 183 2.16 16.82 -1.38
C ILE A 183 3.15 17.72 -2.11
N THR A 184 4.43 17.36 -2.04
CA THR A 184 5.56 18.12 -2.59
C THR A 184 5.96 17.64 -3.98
N TYR A 185 5.92 16.33 -4.23
CA TYR A 185 6.06 15.76 -5.57
C TYR A 185 4.70 15.70 -6.28
N PRO A 186 4.69 15.56 -7.62
CA PRO A 186 3.45 15.61 -8.41
C PRO A 186 2.38 14.58 -8.03
N VAL A 187 1.16 14.84 -8.51
CA VAL A 187 0.05 13.89 -8.52
C VAL A 187 0.01 13.24 -9.90
N ALA A 188 0.28 11.93 -9.95
CA ALA A 188 0.41 11.19 -11.19
C ALA A 188 -0.90 10.48 -11.59
N PHE A 189 -1.24 10.58 -12.88
CA PHE A 189 -2.20 9.68 -13.53
C PHE A 189 -1.46 8.44 -14.03
N ASP A 190 -1.86 7.28 -13.53
CA ASP A 190 -1.35 5.98 -13.93
C ASP A 190 -2.47 5.20 -14.64
N CYS A 191 -2.18 4.70 -15.85
CA CYS A 191 -3.14 3.96 -16.65
C CYS A 191 -2.41 2.91 -17.49
N GLU A 192 -2.31 1.70 -16.95
CA GLU A 192 -1.69 0.55 -17.60
C GLU A 192 -2.71 -0.58 -17.84
N GLY A 193 -2.32 -1.60 -18.63
CA GLY A 193 -3.13 -2.81 -18.81
C GLY A 193 -4.41 -2.63 -19.64
N PHE A 194 -4.63 -1.46 -20.23
CA PHE A 194 -5.80 -1.15 -21.09
C PHE A 194 -5.92 -2.02 -22.35
N THR A 195 -4.89 -2.79 -22.71
CA THR A 195 -4.94 -3.77 -23.80
C THR A 195 -5.41 -5.16 -23.36
N ASP A 196 -5.56 -5.41 -22.06
CA ASP A 196 -6.16 -6.66 -21.58
C ASP A 196 -7.66 -6.69 -21.90
N SER A 197 -8.14 -7.77 -22.50
CA SER A 197 -9.56 -8.03 -22.75
C SER A 197 -10.47 -7.95 -21.51
N ALA A 198 -9.91 -8.12 -20.32
CA ALA A 198 -10.63 -7.97 -19.06
C ALA A 198 -10.75 -6.51 -18.59
N SER A 199 -9.95 -5.59 -19.16
CA SER A 199 -10.02 -4.17 -18.84
C SER A 199 -11.26 -3.52 -19.44
N ARG A 200 -11.94 -2.67 -18.67
CA ARG A 200 -13.02 -1.81 -19.19
C ARG A 200 -12.54 -0.79 -20.23
N GLN A 201 -11.23 -0.54 -20.32
CA GLN A 201 -10.64 0.33 -21.34
C GLN A 201 -10.27 -0.44 -22.62
N TYR A 202 -10.50 -1.76 -22.68
CA TYR A 202 -10.19 -2.58 -23.83
C TYR A 202 -10.91 -2.06 -25.09
N GLY A 203 -10.12 -1.83 -26.15
CA GLY A 203 -10.63 -1.34 -27.42
C GLY A 203 -10.85 0.17 -27.50
N MET A 204 -10.57 0.94 -26.43
CA MET A 204 -10.49 2.40 -26.54
C MET A 204 -9.39 2.79 -27.53
N SER A 205 -9.60 3.89 -28.26
CA SER A 205 -8.54 4.46 -29.10
C SER A 205 -7.49 5.19 -28.24
N SER A 206 -6.27 5.32 -28.76
CA SER A 206 -5.22 6.15 -28.16
C SER A 206 -5.71 7.59 -27.91
N GLU A 207 -6.45 8.17 -28.86
CA GLU A 207 -7.03 9.51 -28.71
C GLU A 207 -8.04 9.58 -27.55
N ALA A 208 -8.96 8.62 -27.44
CA ALA A 208 -9.96 8.61 -26.38
C ALA A 208 -9.31 8.44 -25.01
N ARG A 209 -8.35 7.51 -24.86
CA ARG A 209 -7.59 7.37 -23.60
C ARG A 209 -6.79 8.62 -23.27
N THR A 210 -6.17 9.27 -24.25
CA THR A 210 -5.42 10.50 -24.02
C THR A 210 -6.33 11.61 -23.47
N LYS A 211 -7.56 11.75 -23.99
CA LYS A 211 -8.52 12.73 -23.44
C LYS A 211 -8.93 12.45 -22.00
N VAL A 212 -9.06 11.17 -21.63
CA VAL A 212 -9.29 10.76 -20.23
C VAL A 212 -8.12 11.20 -19.35
N ALA A 213 -6.88 10.94 -19.76
CA ALA A 213 -5.69 11.37 -19.03
C ALA A 213 -5.61 12.90 -18.91
N GLU A 214 -5.81 13.65 -20.00
CA GLU A 214 -5.81 15.11 -19.98
C GLU A 214 -6.88 15.69 -19.04
N ALA A 215 -8.07 15.08 -19.00
CA ALA A 215 -9.15 15.51 -18.10
C ALA A 215 -8.75 15.39 -16.62
N PHE A 216 -8.18 14.24 -16.23
CA PHE A 216 -7.65 14.06 -14.88
C PHE A 216 -6.53 15.05 -14.57
N LEU A 217 -5.52 15.13 -15.43
CA LEU A 217 -4.32 15.96 -15.21
C LEU A 217 -4.65 17.45 -15.15
N GLN A 218 -5.57 17.92 -16.00
CA GLN A 218 -6.04 19.29 -15.97
C GLN A 218 -6.82 19.59 -14.69
N GLU A 219 -7.65 18.65 -14.22
CA GLU A 219 -8.42 18.87 -12.99
C GLU A 219 -7.51 18.88 -11.75
N ILE A 220 -6.53 18.00 -11.66
CA ILE A 220 -5.49 18.03 -10.62
C ILE A 220 -4.77 19.40 -10.58
N TYR A 221 -4.45 19.95 -11.75
CA TYR A 221 -3.90 21.31 -11.83
C TYR A 221 -4.88 22.37 -11.31
N ASN A 222 -6.16 22.28 -11.69
CA ASN A 222 -7.20 23.20 -11.21
C ASN A 222 -7.38 23.12 -9.68
N LYS A 223 -7.14 21.95 -9.09
CA LYS A 223 -7.14 21.71 -7.64
C LYS A 223 -5.87 22.20 -6.92
N GLY A 224 -4.88 22.70 -7.67
CA GLY A 224 -3.68 23.34 -7.14
C GLY A 224 -2.53 22.37 -6.86
N TYR A 225 -2.51 21.19 -7.50
CA TYR A 225 -1.39 20.26 -7.47
C TYR A 225 -0.69 20.19 -8.82
N THR A 226 0.60 19.91 -8.84
CA THR A 226 1.34 19.69 -10.09
C THR A 226 0.96 18.33 -10.67
N PRO A 227 0.38 18.26 -11.88
CA PRO A 227 0.04 16.99 -12.53
C PRO A 227 1.26 16.31 -13.16
N MET A 228 1.24 14.99 -13.23
CA MET A 228 2.24 14.17 -13.91
C MET A 228 1.58 12.99 -14.63
N PHE A 229 2.05 12.64 -15.81
CA PHE A 229 1.56 11.47 -16.54
C PHE A 229 2.56 10.33 -16.43
N TYR A 230 2.11 9.15 -16.01
CA TYR A 230 2.92 7.94 -15.97
C TYR A 230 2.53 6.99 -17.11
N ALA A 231 3.52 6.42 -17.79
CA ALA A 231 3.34 5.36 -18.78
C ALA A 231 4.66 4.63 -19.10
N ALA A 232 4.54 3.41 -19.62
CA ALA A 232 5.69 2.65 -20.09
C ALA A 232 6.29 3.23 -21.38
N MET A 233 7.62 3.13 -21.51
CA MET A 233 8.37 3.68 -22.66
C MET A 233 7.84 3.18 -24.01
N ASN A 234 7.45 1.90 -24.11
CA ASN A 234 6.92 1.30 -25.33
C ASN A 234 5.53 1.84 -25.73
N GLU A 235 4.77 2.36 -24.78
CA GLU A 235 3.46 2.96 -25.02
C GLU A 235 3.58 4.40 -25.51
N LEU A 236 4.55 5.15 -24.96
CA LEU A 236 4.84 6.53 -25.33
C LEU A 236 5.59 6.64 -26.66
N SER A 237 6.55 5.74 -26.89
CA SER A 237 7.45 5.82 -28.05
C SER A 237 6.69 5.83 -29.37
N ALA A 238 7.07 6.76 -30.24
CA ALA A 238 6.46 6.95 -31.56
C ALA A 238 4.93 7.17 -31.56
N ASN A 239 4.36 7.67 -30.44
CA ASN A 239 2.90 7.84 -30.29
C ASN A 239 2.14 6.50 -30.43
N SER A 240 2.73 5.40 -29.95
CA SER A 240 2.22 4.03 -30.11
C SER A 240 0.83 3.84 -29.49
N GLN A 241 0.66 4.20 -28.21
CA GLN A 241 -0.58 3.98 -27.46
C GLN A 241 -1.21 5.26 -26.89
N TRP A 242 -0.50 6.39 -27.02
CA TRP A 242 -0.86 7.71 -26.51
C TRP A 242 -0.57 8.82 -27.53
N ASP A 243 -1.34 9.91 -27.52
CA ASP A 243 -0.92 11.17 -28.16
C ASP A 243 0.14 11.85 -27.28
N THR A 244 1.35 11.32 -27.42
CA THR A 244 2.49 11.57 -26.56
C THR A 244 2.99 12.99 -26.71
N LYS A 245 2.96 13.54 -27.92
CA LYS A 245 3.38 14.93 -28.18
C LYS A 245 2.51 15.93 -27.42
N THR A 246 1.20 15.70 -27.41
CA THR A 246 0.27 16.55 -26.65
C THR A 246 0.57 16.47 -25.16
N LEU A 247 0.76 15.26 -24.62
CA LEU A 247 1.06 15.05 -23.20
C LEU A 247 2.39 15.70 -22.77
N GLU A 248 3.48 15.45 -23.52
CA GLU A 248 4.81 15.98 -23.23
C GLU A 248 4.89 17.51 -23.28
N SER A 249 4.06 18.15 -24.13
CA SER A 249 4.04 19.61 -24.24
C SER A 249 3.37 20.32 -23.05
N ARG A 250 2.67 19.59 -22.18
CA ARG A 250 1.83 20.18 -21.12
C ARG A 250 2.10 19.63 -19.73
N TYR A 251 2.57 18.39 -19.62
CA TYR A 251 2.66 17.67 -18.36
C TYR A 251 4.05 17.08 -18.17
N LYS A 252 4.49 16.97 -16.90
CA LYS A 252 5.68 16.18 -16.57
C LYS A 252 5.41 14.71 -16.89
N ILE A 253 6.35 14.04 -17.54
CA ILE A 253 6.27 12.60 -17.81
C ILE A 253 7.10 11.83 -16.79
N TRP A 254 6.51 10.79 -16.23
CA TRP A 254 7.18 9.73 -15.48
C TRP A 254 7.17 8.47 -16.34
N VAL A 255 8.33 8.13 -16.89
CA VAL A 255 8.45 6.98 -17.81
C VAL A 255 8.94 5.75 -17.07
N SER A 256 8.29 4.59 -17.28
CA SER A 256 8.86 3.30 -16.88
C SER A 256 9.66 2.68 -18.02
N GLN A 257 10.90 2.31 -17.71
CA GLN A 257 11.80 1.61 -18.62
C GLN A 257 12.81 0.80 -17.82
N TYR A 258 12.77 -0.53 -17.96
CA TYR A 258 13.65 -1.45 -17.24
C TYR A 258 14.79 -1.93 -18.15
N PRO A 259 15.99 -1.33 -18.08
CA PRO A 259 17.14 -1.82 -18.82
C PRO A 259 17.62 -3.18 -18.28
N ASP A 260 18.40 -3.91 -19.09
CA ASP A 260 19.02 -5.19 -18.70
C ASP A 260 19.90 -5.05 -17.44
N THR A 261 20.52 -3.88 -17.26
CA THR A 261 21.24 -3.50 -16.03
C THR A 261 20.70 -2.17 -15.54
N ALA A 262 20.27 -2.11 -14.28
CA ALA A 262 19.65 -0.94 -13.68
C ALA A 262 20.64 0.22 -13.44
N TYR A 263 20.13 1.32 -12.90
CA TYR A 263 20.97 2.37 -12.32
C TYR A 263 21.83 1.79 -11.18
N PRO A 264 23.10 2.23 -10.98
CA PRO A 264 23.80 3.31 -11.69
C PRO A 264 24.49 2.93 -12.99
N GLU A 265 24.56 1.64 -13.35
CA GLU A 265 25.24 1.19 -14.57
C GLU A 265 24.56 1.71 -15.85
N THR A 266 23.23 1.81 -15.83
CA THR A 266 22.47 2.60 -16.80
C THR A 266 22.16 3.97 -16.20
N PRO A 267 22.91 5.03 -16.56
CA PRO A 267 22.87 6.30 -15.83
C PRO A 267 21.67 7.18 -16.16
N LYS A 268 20.92 6.87 -17.23
CA LYS A 268 19.72 7.60 -17.67
C LYS A 268 18.80 6.70 -18.49
N SER A 269 17.54 7.10 -18.58
CA SER A 269 16.56 6.47 -19.47
C SER A 269 17.00 6.52 -20.94
N SER A 270 16.64 5.49 -21.71
CA SER A 270 16.75 5.47 -23.18
C SER A 270 15.53 6.05 -23.89
N TYR A 271 14.56 6.58 -23.13
CA TYR A 271 13.42 7.28 -23.71
C TYR A 271 13.86 8.63 -24.29
N GLU A 272 13.66 8.81 -25.59
CA GLU A 272 14.07 10.02 -26.32
C GLU A 272 13.09 11.20 -26.16
N GLY A 273 11.89 10.94 -25.65
CA GLY A 273 10.89 11.97 -25.35
C GLY A 273 11.19 12.74 -24.06
N THR A 274 10.51 13.87 -23.88
CA THR A 274 10.71 14.71 -22.70
C THR A 274 10.13 14.04 -21.46
N HIS A 275 10.95 13.87 -20.42
CA HIS A 275 10.50 13.26 -19.17
C HIS A 275 11.21 13.86 -17.95
N ALA A 276 10.50 13.89 -16.82
CA ALA A 276 10.97 14.48 -15.57
C ALA A 276 11.35 13.39 -14.54
N MET A 277 10.81 12.19 -14.66
CA MET A 277 11.07 11.06 -13.76
C MET A 277 11.19 9.76 -14.56
N TRP A 278 12.02 8.85 -14.07
CA TRP A 278 12.27 7.54 -14.66
C TRP A 278 12.17 6.44 -13.60
N GLN A 279 11.24 5.51 -13.78
CA GLN A 279 11.19 4.25 -13.04
C GLN A 279 12.09 3.23 -13.74
N TYR A 280 13.20 2.88 -13.09
CA TYR A 280 14.28 2.12 -13.74
C TYR A 280 14.31 0.64 -13.35
N THR A 281 13.59 0.24 -12.29
CA THR A 281 13.42 -1.18 -11.94
C THR A 281 12.22 -1.36 -11.02
N ASN A 282 11.56 -2.52 -11.14
CA ASN A 282 10.54 -3.02 -10.20
C ASN A 282 11.05 -4.09 -9.23
N LYS A 283 12.37 -4.30 -9.20
CA LYS A 283 13.04 -5.36 -8.42
C LYS A 283 13.99 -4.78 -7.38
N GLY A 284 13.76 -3.51 -7.00
CA GLY A 284 14.55 -2.83 -5.99
C GLY A 284 14.48 -3.51 -4.64
N LYS A 285 15.53 -3.28 -3.84
CA LYS A 285 15.59 -3.69 -2.43
C LYS A 285 15.99 -2.49 -1.59
N VAL A 286 15.08 -2.07 -0.72
CA VAL A 286 15.26 -0.89 0.14
C VAL A 286 15.10 -1.30 1.58
N SER A 287 16.02 -0.84 2.44
CA SER A 287 15.96 -1.14 3.87
C SER A 287 14.66 -0.63 4.46
N GLY A 288 13.91 -1.52 5.13
CA GLY A 288 12.59 -1.20 5.68
C GLY A 288 11.42 -1.67 4.83
N ILE A 289 11.69 -2.26 3.66
CA ILE A 289 10.68 -2.89 2.79
C ILE A 289 11.14 -4.32 2.49
N ASP A 290 10.35 -5.31 2.91
CA ASP A 290 10.71 -6.73 2.74
C ASP A 290 10.35 -7.27 1.35
N LYS A 291 9.46 -6.58 0.63
CA LYS A 291 9.04 -6.89 -0.74
C LYS A 291 9.91 -6.16 -1.77
N PRO A 292 9.95 -6.65 -3.03
CA PRO A 292 10.44 -5.84 -4.15
C PRO A 292 9.73 -4.49 -4.19
N VAL A 293 10.49 -3.45 -4.53
CA VAL A 293 9.99 -2.08 -4.61
C VAL A 293 10.49 -1.42 -5.88
N ASP A 294 9.65 -0.57 -6.43
CA ASP A 294 9.95 0.18 -7.64
C ASP A 294 10.87 1.35 -7.30
N LEU A 295 11.93 1.52 -8.09
CA LEU A 295 12.94 2.56 -7.88
C LEU A 295 12.91 3.58 -8.99
N ASN A 296 13.01 4.84 -8.58
CA ASN A 296 12.86 6.00 -9.42
C ASN A 296 14.05 6.95 -9.31
N VAL A 297 14.32 7.62 -10.42
CA VAL A 297 15.15 8.82 -10.46
C VAL A 297 14.28 9.97 -10.97
N ALA A 298 14.20 11.05 -10.21
CA ALA A 298 13.64 12.31 -10.69
C ALA A 298 14.80 13.25 -11.07
N TYR A 299 14.69 13.87 -12.25
CA TYR A 299 15.65 14.86 -12.75
C TYR A 299 15.37 16.26 -12.19
N PHE A 300 14.71 16.31 -11.04
CA PHE A 300 14.36 17.49 -10.30
C PHE A 300 14.25 17.15 -8.81
N GLY A 301 14.23 18.19 -7.98
CA GLY A 301 14.05 18.05 -6.55
C GLY A 301 13.51 19.32 -5.91
N PHE A 302 13.35 19.26 -4.59
CA PHE A 302 12.89 20.38 -3.78
C PHE A 302 13.71 20.45 -2.51
N ASP A 303 14.17 21.65 -2.16
CA ASP A 303 14.82 21.89 -0.87
C ASP A 303 13.75 22.03 0.23
N GLU A 304 12.69 22.80 -0.07
CA GLU A 304 11.54 23.03 0.81
C GLU A 304 10.42 22.00 0.62
N THR A 305 9.52 21.92 1.59
CA THR A 305 8.35 21.03 1.56
C THR A 305 7.07 21.85 1.34
N GLU A 306 6.17 21.37 0.49
CA GLU A 306 4.85 22.00 0.28
C GLU A 306 4.03 22.04 1.57
N SER A 307 3.18 23.05 1.70
CA SER A 307 2.14 23.04 2.74
C SER A 307 0.93 22.24 2.27
N ALA A 308 0.27 21.55 3.21
CA ALA A 308 -1.03 20.94 2.93
C ALA A 308 -2.04 22.00 2.45
N LYS A 309 -2.89 21.64 1.48
CA LYS A 309 -3.90 22.56 0.93
C LYS A 309 -5.01 22.82 1.93
N ASN A 310 -5.33 21.84 2.76
CA ASN A 310 -6.14 21.94 3.95
C ASN A 310 -5.21 22.05 5.18
N GLY A 311 -5.42 23.08 6.01
CA GLY A 311 -4.64 23.31 7.23
C GLY A 311 -5.06 22.45 8.43
N ASP A 312 -6.12 21.66 8.30
CA ASP A 312 -6.52 20.70 9.32
C ASP A 312 -5.51 19.55 9.39
N ALA A 313 -5.26 19.05 10.60
CA ALA A 313 -4.41 17.88 10.79
C ALA A 313 -5.02 16.64 10.12
N ALA A 314 -4.17 15.84 9.46
CA ALA A 314 -4.55 14.51 9.02
C ALA A 314 -4.85 13.61 10.22
N ASP A 315 -5.84 12.73 10.08
CA ASP A 315 -6.20 11.76 11.11
C ASP A 315 -5.09 10.72 11.23
N ASN A 316 -4.69 10.35 12.46
CA ASN A 316 -3.62 9.35 12.64
C ASN A 316 -3.95 8.05 11.90
N ALA A 317 -3.03 7.61 11.04
CA ALA A 317 -3.15 6.37 10.29
C ALA A 317 -2.19 5.31 10.83
N THR A 318 -2.63 4.06 10.78
CA THR A 318 -1.81 2.88 11.05
C THR A 318 -1.64 2.09 9.77
N ALA A 319 -0.52 1.37 9.64
CA ALA A 319 -0.36 0.44 8.54
C ALA A 319 -1.51 -0.57 8.56
N ASP A 320 -1.97 -0.98 7.38
CA ASP A 320 -2.92 -2.06 7.23
C ASP A 320 -2.16 -3.40 7.37
N PRO A 321 -2.35 -4.14 8.48
CA PRO A 321 -1.69 -5.42 8.71
C PRO A 321 -2.20 -6.53 7.77
N GLU A 322 -3.35 -6.33 7.12
CA GLU A 322 -4.03 -7.32 6.27
C GLU A 322 -3.85 -7.03 4.77
N ALA A 323 -3.15 -5.97 4.40
CA ALA A 323 -3.01 -5.47 3.02
C ALA A 323 -2.60 -6.50 1.96
N ASN A 324 -1.93 -7.59 2.37
CA ASN A 324 -1.46 -8.66 1.50
C ASN A 324 -2.10 -10.02 1.82
N MET A 325 -3.20 -10.02 2.56
CA MET A 325 -3.84 -11.23 3.06
C MET A 325 -5.35 -11.06 3.13
N LYS A 326 -6.06 -11.82 2.29
CA LYS A 326 -7.51 -11.86 2.35
C LYS A 326 -8.00 -12.61 3.58
N PHE A 327 -8.88 -11.97 4.34
CA PHE A 327 -9.67 -12.60 5.40
C PHE A 327 -11.14 -12.70 4.98
N SER A 328 -11.77 -13.81 5.34
CA SER A 328 -13.22 -13.99 5.31
C SER A 328 -13.74 -13.81 6.73
N ASP A 329 -14.71 -12.92 6.91
CA ASP A 329 -15.27 -12.63 8.23
C ASP A 329 -15.96 -13.85 8.82
N VAL A 330 -15.70 -14.09 10.10
CA VAL A 330 -16.36 -15.09 10.93
C VAL A 330 -16.64 -14.48 12.30
N ASN A 331 -17.48 -15.12 13.11
CA ASN A 331 -17.68 -14.70 14.49
C ASN A 331 -17.88 -15.95 15.34
N GLU A 332 -16.81 -16.42 15.96
CA GLU A 332 -16.82 -17.64 16.75
C GLU A 332 -15.84 -17.57 17.90
N THR A 333 -16.18 -18.21 19.00
CA THR A 333 -15.27 -18.37 20.13
C THR A 333 -14.28 -19.49 19.84
N VAL A 334 -13.00 -19.20 20.01
CA VAL A 334 -11.90 -20.17 19.87
C VAL A 334 -11.06 -20.24 21.14
N THR A 335 -10.45 -21.39 21.36
CA THR A 335 -9.35 -21.58 22.30
C THR A 335 -8.14 -22.14 21.55
N ALA A 336 -6.96 -22.08 22.15
CA ALA A 336 -5.82 -22.78 21.60
C ALA A 336 -5.98 -24.29 21.83
N LYS A 337 -5.54 -25.11 20.87
CA LYS A 337 -5.43 -26.56 21.08
C LYS A 337 -4.45 -26.86 22.21
N GLU A 338 -3.36 -26.11 22.29
CA GLU A 338 -2.39 -26.21 23.38
C GLU A 338 -1.92 -24.82 23.79
N SER A 339 -1.23 -24.12 22.86
CA SER A 339 -0.98 -22.68 22.94
C SER A 339 -0.78 -22.11 21.55
N VAL A 340 -1.04 -20.81 21.37
CA VAL A 340 -0.74 -20.09 20.13
C VAL A 340 -0.31 -18.66 20.42
N ASN A 341 0.72 -18.20 19.70
CA ASN A 341 1.14 -16.80 19.75
C ASN A 341 0.15 -15.91 18.99
N LEU A 342 -0.24 -14.81 19.64
CA LEU A 342 -1.00 -13.72 19.05
C LEU A 342 -0.02 -12.63 18.62
N ARG A 343 -0.03 -12.32 17.33
CA ARG A 343 0.92 -11.40 16.67
C ARG A 343 0.23 -10.14 16.20
N ASP A 344 1.01 -9.07 16.00
CA ASP A 344 0.53 -7.79 15.47
C ASP A 344 0.19 -7.79 13.98
N ILE A 345 0.88 -8.61 13.20
CA ILE A 345 0.61 -8.84 11.77
C ILE A 345 0.58 -10.35 11.47
N PRO A 346 -0.12 -10.80 10.42
CA PRO A 346 -0.19 -12.21 10.03
C PRO A 346 1.08 -12.67 9.30
N SER A 347 2.24 -12.52 9.96
CA SER A 347 3.57 -12.91 9.48
C SER A 347 4.35 -13.68 10.55
N GLN A 348 5.24 -14.58 10.14
CA GLN A 348 6.24 -15.19 11.02
C GLN A 348 7.63 -14.57 10.84
N GLY A 349 7.75 -13.55 9.98
CA GLY A 349 9.00 -12.86 9.69
C GLY A 349 9.46 -11.94 10.82
N ASN A 350 10.62 -11.31 10.59
CA ASN A 350 11.24 -10.36 11.54
C ASN A 350 10.48 -9.02 11.66
N ASP A 351 9.46 -8.84 10.82
CA ASP A 351 8.52 -7.74 10.81
C ASP A 351 7.36 -7.93 11.80
N SER A 352 7.09 -9.17 12.22
CA SER A 352 6.05 -9.48 13.20
C SER A 352 6.58 -9.57 14.63
N THR A 353 5.81 -9.03 15.58
CA THR A 353 6.05 -9.18 17.02
C THR A 353 4.94 -9.98 17.71
N ILE A 354 5.33 -10.86 18.63
CA ILE A 354 4.39 -11.57 19.50
C ILE A 354 3.91 -10.59 20.57
N LYS A 355 2.61 -10.37 20.65
CA LYS A 355 1.98 -9.45 21.61
C LYS A 355 1.37 -10.18 22.80
N ALA A 356 0.89 -11.40 22.58
CA ALA A 356 0.33 -12.26 23.61
C ALA A 356 0.43 -13.74 23.23
N THR A 357 0.06 -14.61 24.15
CA THR A 357 -0.09 -16.06 23.91
C THR A 357 -1.45 -16.47 24.45
N LEU A 358 -2.23 -17.19 23.63
CA LEU A 358 -3.49 -17.81 24.03
C LEU A 358 -3.20 -19.27 24.38
N ASN A 359 -3.57 -19.72 25.59
CA ASN A 359 -3.41 -21.12 26.00
C ASN A 359 -4.71 -21.90 25.85
N ASN A 360 -4.64 -23.22 25.91
CA ASN A 360 -5.82 -24.06 25.98
C ASN A 360 -6.65 -23.72 27.24
N GLY A 361 -7.95 -23.51 27.05
CA GLY A 361 -8.88 -23.02 28.07
C GLY A 361 -9.04 -21.50 28.08
N ASP A 362 -8.06 -20.72 27.60
CA ASP A 362 -8.26 -19.30 27.33
C ASP A 362 -9.17 -19.14 26.10
N THR A 363 -10.03 -18.11 26.09
CA THR A 363 -10.94 -17.86 24.98
C THR A 363 -10.62 -16.54 24.27
N ALA A 364 -10.84 -16.53 22.97
CA ALA A 364 -10.79 -15.34 22.12
C ALA A 364 -11.88 -15.41 21.05
N THR A 365 -12.22 -14.28 20.45
CA THR A 365 -13.17 -14.23 19.33
C THR A 365 -12.39 -14.28 18.03
N ARG A 366 -12.57 -15.32 17.22
CA ARG A 366 -12.08 -15.33 15.84
C ARG A 366 -13.02 -14.51 14.98
N THR A 367 -12.50 -13.42 14.42
CA THR A 367 -13.25 -12.46 13.60
C THR A 367 -12.96 -12.59 12.11
N GLY A 368 -11.97 -13.41 11.72
CA GLY A 368 -11.64 -13.65 10.33
C GLY A 368 -10.78 -14.91 10.15
N VAL A 369 -10.88 -15.54 8.98
CA VAL A 369 -10.03 -16.65 8.54
C VAL A 369 -9.47 -16.39 7.15
N SER A 370 -8.20 -16.73 6.94
CA SER A 370 -7.53 -16.61 5.64
C SER A 370 -7.12 -17.98 5.11
N ASP A 371 -7.22 -18.18 3.80
CA ASP A 371 -6.73 -19.38 3.11
C ASP A 371 -5.20 -19.58 3.28
N SER A 372 -4.49 -18.54 3.70
CA SER A 372 -3.07 -18.59 4.07
C SER A 372 -2.79 -19.34 5.40
N GLY A 373 -3.84 -19.73 6.13
CA GLY A 373 -3.73 -20.43 7.43
C GLY A 373 -3.62 -19.52 8.64
N TRP A 374 -3.98 -18.24 8.49
CA TRP A 374 -4.07 -17.26 9.57
C TRP A 374 -5.50 -16.98 9.98
N SER A 375 -5.69 -16.74 11.27
CA SER A 375 -6.94 -16.27 11.87
C SER A 375 -6.73 -14.87 12.41
N ARG A 376 -7.71 -14.00 12.20
CA ARG A 376 -7.85 -12.71 12.88
C ARG A 376 -8.58 -12.93 14.19
N ILE A 377 -7.98 -12.48 15.28
CA ILE A 377 -8.39 -12.77 16.65
C ILE A 377 -8.60 -11.47 17.41
N GLU A 378 -9.79 -11.29 17.97
CA GLU A 378 -10.04 -10.27 18.99
C GLU A 378 -9.81 -10.88 20.38
N TYR A 379 -8.85 -10.31 21.11
CA TYR A 379 -8.49 -10.74 22.46
C TYR A 379 -8.19 -9.52 23.32
N ASN A 380 -8.85 -9.42 24.49
CA ASN A 380 -8.76 -8.25 25.39
C ASN A 380 -9.03 -6.89 24.69
N GLY A 381 -9.97 -6.87 23.74
CA GLY A 381 -10.36 -5.66 23.00
C GLY A 381 -9.33 -5.16 21.98
N GLN A 382 -8.35 -6.00 21.62
CA GLN A 382 -7.38 -5.73 20.57
C GLN A 382 -7.41 -6.83 19.50
N THR A 383 -7.09 -6.44 18.27
CA THR A 383 -6.96 -7.35 17.14
C THR A 383 -5.53 -7.90 17.05
N TYR A 384 -5.42 -9.21 16.86
CA TYR A 384 -4.19 -9.95 16.66
C TYR A 384 -4.36 -11.00 15.57
N TYR A 385 -3.24 -11.63 15.20
CA TYR A 385 -3.20 -12.71 14.24
C TYR A 385 -2.57 -13.97 14.83
N ALA A 386 -3.20 -15.11 14.57
CA ALA A 386 -2.79 -16.41 15.07
C ALA A 386 -2.83 -17.46 13.95
N ILE A 387 -1.98 -18.48 14.03
CA ILE A 387 -2.03 -19.58 13.06
C ILE A 387 -3.29 -20.42 13.32
N SER A 388 -4.15 -20.53 12.31
CA SER A 388 -5.47 -21.16 12.42
C SER A 388 -5.40 -22.62 12.87
N SER A 389 -4.36 -23.36 12.48
CA SER A 389 -4.23 -24.78 12.82
C SER A 389 -4.06 -25.06 14.32
N TYR A 390 -3.63 -24.05 15.10
CA TYR A 390 -3.49 -24.13 16.55
C TYR A 390 -4.75 -23.72 17.32
N LEU A 391 -5.79 -23.27 16.62
CA LEU A 391 -7.06 -22.88 17.24
C LEU A 391 -8.10 -23.99 17.07
N THR A 392 -9.07 -24.02 17.97
CA THR A 392 -10.24 -24.90 17.91
C THR A 392 -11.46 -24.19 18.48
N THR A 393 -12.63 -24.52 17.93
CA THR A 393 -13.94 -24.09 18.47
C THR A 393 -14.49 -25.08 19.50
N ASP A 394 -13.84 -26.23 19.68
CA ASP A 394 -14.17 -27.18 20.75
C ASP A 394 -13.61 -26.68 22.09
N MET A 395 -14.47 -26.09 22.92
CA MET A 395 -14.11 -25.58 24.24
C MET A 395 -13.77 -26.69 25.25
N ASN A 396 -14.06 -27.95 24.92
CA ASN A 396 -13.68 -29.11 25.73
C ASN A 396 -12.46 -29.84 25.15
N TYR A 397 -11.73 -29.22 24.22
CA TYR A 397 -10.56 -29.82 23.61
C TYR A 397 -9.53 -30.18 24.68
N VAL A 398 -9.22 -31.48 24.79
CA VAL A 398 -8.21 -31.99 25.70
C VAL A 398 -6.89 -32.13 24.95
N VAL A 399 -5.83 -31.54 25.49
CA VAL A 399 -4.47 -31.66 24.95
C VAL A 399 -4.08 -33.14 24.91
N PRO A 400 -3.76 -33.70 23.73
CA PRO A 400 -3.36 -35.10 23.60
C PRO A 400 -2.10 -35.38 24.44
N GLY A 401 -2.24 -36.23 25.45
CA GLY A 401 -1.14 -36.56 26.38
C GLY A 401 -1.46 -36.30 27.86
N GLN A 402 -2.49 -35.50 28.19
CA GLN A 402 -2.79 -35.16 29.59
C GLN A 402 -3.59 -36.24 30.38
N ASP A 403 -4.30 -37.18 29.73
CA ASP A 403 -5.23 -38.08 30.45
C ASP A 403 -4.72 -39.51 30.80
N GLY A 404 -3.43 -39.74 31.02
CA GLY A 404 -2.88 -41.05 31.48
C GLY A 404 -2.90 -42.38 30.63
N SER A 405 -3.69 -42.64 29.57
CA SER A 405 -3.57 -43.88 28.74
C SER A 405 -2.59 -43.82 27.54
N GLY A 406 -1.43 -44.46 27.68
CA GLY A 406 -0.33 -44.46 26.69
C GLY A 406 -0.41 -45.54 25.60
N SER A 407 0.13 -45.20 24.42
CA SER A 407 0.69 -46.17 23.47
C SER A 407 2.08 -46.57 23.99
N GLY A 408 2.57 -47.78 23.70
CA GLY A 408 3.74 -48.41 24.35
C GLY A 408 5.11 -47.71 24.17
N ASP A 409 5.14 -46.47 23.66
CA ASP A 409 6.27 -45.54 23.60
C ASP A 409 6.15 -44.36 24.60
N GLY A 410 5.07 -44.33 25.40
CA GLY A 410 4.79 -43.24 26.34
C GLY A 410 4.02 -42.05 25.73
N LEU A 411 3.69 -42.10 24.44
CA LEU A 411 2.90 -41.08 23.74
C LEU A 411 1.49 -41.58 23.44
N LYS A 412 0.51 -40.68 23.49
CA LYS A 412 -0.91 -40.99 23.27
C LYS A 412 -1.42 -40.66 21.88
N THR A 413 -0.69 -39.82 21.18
CA THR A 413 -1.00 -39.33 19.84
C THR A 413 -0.79 -40.44 18.83
N LYS A 414 -1.86 -40.87 18.15
CA LYS A 414 -1.77 -41.87 17.07
C LYS A 414 -1.24 -41.20 15.80
N PHE A 415 -0.12 -41.65 15.28
CA PHE A 415 0.36 -41.23 13.98
C PHE A 415 -0.09 -42.24 12.93
N LYS A 416 -0.60 -41.76 11.80
CA LYS A 416 -0.71 -42.54 10.58
C LYS A 416 0.67 -42.65 9.97
N ASP A 417 1.18 -43.85 9.82
CA ASP A 417 2.51 -44.08 9.25
C ASP A 417 2.60 -43.53 7.83
N CYS A 418 3.76 -42.96 7.51
CA CYS A 418 4.12 -42.47 6.19
C CYS A 418 5.65 -42.61 6.01
N ASN A 419 6.15 -42.31 4.82
CA ASN A 419 7.58 -42.32 4.54
C ASN A 419 7.89 -41.25 3.49
N ASP A 420 7.80 -39.99 3.92
CA ASP A 420 7.99 -38.83 3.05
C ASP A 420 9.31 -38.13 3.39
N THR A 421 10.01 -37.64 2.39
CA THR A 421 11.09 -36.66 2.63
C THR A 421 10.47 -35.27 2.73
N VAL A 422 10.72 -34.59 3.84
CA VAL A 422 10.16 -33.26 4.10
C VAL A 422 11.26 -32.27 4.43
N THR A 423 11.02 -31.00 4.10
CA THR A 423 11.85 -29.87 4.54
C THR A 423 10.98 -28.81 5.22
N ALA A 424 11.60 -27.91 6.00
CA ALA A 424 10.89 -26.78 6.57
C ALA A 424 10.49 -25.78 5.48
N LYS A 425 9.32 -25.17 5.60
CA LYS A 425 8.94 -24.04 4.73
C LYS A 425 9.86 -22.83 4.94
N ILE A 426 10.28 -22.57 6.18
CA ILE A 426 11.27 -21.56 6.56
C ILE A 426 12.22 -22.18 7.58
N GLU A 427 11.69 -22.49 8.77
CA GLU A 427 12.36 -23.27 9.82
C GLU A 427 11.32 -23.96 10.71
N VAL A 428 11.69 -25.06 11.35
CA VAL A 428 10.84 -25.75 12.33
C VAL A 428 11.66 -26.42 13.42
N ASN A 429 11.17 -26.31 14.66
CA ASN A 429 11.75 -26.99 15.81
C ASN A 429 11.31 -28.47 15.84
N LEU A 430 12.30 -29.35 16.00
CA LEU A 430 12.13 -30.76 16.29
C LEU A 430 12.19 -30.96 17.81
N ARG A 431 11.17 -31.58 18.37
CA ARG A 431 10.97 -31.71 19.82
C ARG A 431 10.97 -33.16 20.26
N ALA A 432 11.33 -33.39 21.52
CA ALA A 432 11.33 -34.72 22.12
C ALA A 432 9.92 -35.33 22.26
N LEU A 433 8.89 -34.48 22.39
CA LEU A 433 7.48 -34.87 22.43
C LEU A 433 6.67 -33.98 21.48
N PRO A 434 5.53 -34.45 20.93
CA PRO A 434 4.63 -33.67 20.07
C PRO A 434 3.79 -32.68 20.89
N SER A 435 4.46 -31.72 21.53
CA SER A 435 3.87 -30.70 22.38
C SER A 435 4.76 -29.45 22.36
N VAL A 436 4.16 -28.27 22.53
CA VAL A 436 4.92 -27.00 22.66
C VAL A 436 4.94 -26.45 24.09
N THR A 437 4.11 -26.97 24.99
CA THR A 437 3.98 -26.49 26.38
C THR A 437 4.42 -27.51 27.44
N ASN A 438 4.49 -28.80 27.11
CA ASN A 438 5.00 -29.79 28.04
C ASN A 438 6.50 -29.50 28.31
N PRO A 439 6.93 -29.34 29.58
CA PRO A 439 8.32 -29.05 29.92
C PRO A 439 9.29 -30.13 29.43
N ASP A 440 8.83 -31.37 29.27
CA ASP A 440 9.62 -32.48 28.73
C ASP A 440 9.70 -32.46 27.19
N ALA A 441 8.85 -31.68 26.51
CA ALA A 441 8.85 -31.47 25.06
C ALA A 441 9.92 -30.46 24.60
N THR A 442 11.13 -30.66 25.10
CA THR A 442 12.30 -29.83 24.79
C THR A 442 12.59 -29.81 23.29
N VAL A 443 13.06 -28.65 22.80
CA VAL A 443 13.57 -28.54 21.43
C VAL A 443 14.92 -29.24 21.38
N VAL A 444 15.00 -30.29 20.57
CA VAL A 444 16.22 -31.10 20.39
C VAL A 444 17.04 -30.60 19.20
N ALA A 445 16.35 -30.14 18.15
CA ALA A 445 16.97 -29.58 16.96
C ALA A 445 16.04 -28.58 16.27
N THR A 446 16.58 -27.83 15.32
CA THR A 446 15.82 -26.98 14.40
C THR A 446 16.30 -27.30 13.00
N ILE A 447 15.38 -27.49 12.06
CA ILE A 447 15.71 -27.65 10.64
C ILE A 447 15.22 -26.44 9.85
N LYS A 448 16.00 -26.00 8.86
CA LYS A 448 15.71 -24.87 7.98
C LYS A 448 15.28 -25.34 6.59
N ASN A 449 14.71 -24.42 5.81
CA ASN A 449 14.37 -24.69 4.42
C ASN A 449 15.61 -25.15 3.64
N GLY A 450 15.47 -26.29 2.95
CA GLY A 450 16.54 -26.99 2.24
C GLY A 450 17.15 -28.14 3.03
N GLU A 451 17.04 -28.15 4.36
CA GLU A 451 17.43 -29.30 5.19
C GLU A 451 16.28 -30.31 5.22
N THR A 452 16.60 -31.59 5.05
CA THR A 452 15.59 -32.65 4.90
C THR A 452 15.59 -33.63 6.07
N VAL A 453 14.40 -34.13 6.40
CA VAL A 453 14.19 -35.21 7.37
C VAL A 453 13.18 -36.21 6.82
N THR A 454 13.23 -37.45 7.32
CA THR A 454 12.23 -38.47 6.97
C THR A 454 11.04 -38.34 7.90
N ARG A 455 9.87 -38.05 7.36
CA ARG A 455 8.61 -38.09 8.10
C ARG A 455 8.09 -39.52 8.12
N THR A 456 8.03 -40.11 9.32
CA THR A 456 7.63 -41.50 9.55
C THR A 456 6.20 -41.62 10.04
N GLY A 457 5.53 -40.52 10.37
CA GLY A 457 4.14 -40.53 10.75
C GLY A 457 3.51 -39.13 10.76
N ILE A 458 2.22 -39.06 10.48
CA ILE A 458 1.43 -37.82 10.52
C ILE A 458 0.24 -38.05 11.45
N ASN A 459 0.05 -37.14 12.39
CA ASN A 459 -1.18 -37.00 13.12
C ASN A 459 -1.92 -35.78 12.55
N GLU A 460 -2.91 -36.04 11.68
CA GLU A 460 -3.70 -34.98 11.04
C GLU A 460 -4.66 -34.30 12.01
N GLU A 461 -5.12 -35.05 13.03
CA GLU A 461 -6.05 -34.58 14.07
C GLU A 461 -5.43 -33.44 14.92
N PHE A 462 -4.14 -33.58 15.24
CA PHE A 462 -3.39 -32.72 16.15
C PHE A 462 -2.28 -31.94 15.45
N GLY A 463 -2.10 -32.12 14.14
CA GLY A 463 -1.17 -31.32 13.33
C GLY A 463 0.31 -31.58 13.63
N TRP A 464 0.66 -32.78 14.12
CA TRP A 464 2.04 -33.17 14.40
C TRP A 464 2.56 -34.17 13.39
N SER A 465 3.84 -34.06 13.07
CA SER A 465 4.61 -35.00 12.27
C SER A 465 5.65 -35.67 13.17
N ARG A 466 5.69 -37.00 13.14
CA ARG A 466 6.77 -37.81 13.68
C ARG A 466 7.84 -37.92 12.60
N VAL A 467 9.06 -37.50 12.93
CA VAL A 467 10.20 -37.47 12.02
C VAL A 467 11.38 -38.22 12.60
N GLU A 468 12.24 -38.72 11.72
CA GLU A 468 13.52 -39.32 12.10
C GLU A 468 14.65 -38.35 11.76
N TYR A 469 15.43 -37.98 12.78
CA TYR A 469 16.53 -37.04 12.70
C TYR A 469 17.73 -37.58 13.48
N ASN A 470 18.87 -37.79 12.81
CA ASN A 470 20.08 -38.36 13.41
C ASN A 470 19.84 -39.67 14.21
N GLY A 471 18.96 -40.53 13.70
CA GLY A 471 18.59 -41.81 14.34
C GLY A 471 17.70 -41.66 15.57
N GLN A 472 17.14 -40.48 15.83
CA GLN A 472 16.17 -40.22 16.88
C GLN A 472 14.79 -39.94 16.30
N THR A 473 13.75 -40.44 16.99
CA THR A 473 12.37 -40.06 16.74
C THR A 473 12.09 -38.72 17.41
N LEU A 474 11.75 -37.70 16.62
CA LEU A 474 11.37 -36.37 17.08
C LEU A 474 10.02 -35.96 16.49
N TYR A 475 9.49 -34.85 16.99
CA TYR A 475 8.16 -34.36 16.61
C TYR A 475 8.23 -32.89 16.20
N CYS A 476 7.50 -32.54 15.15
CA CYS A 476 7.39 -31.16 14.68
C CYS A 476 6.00 -30.87 14.14
N VAL A 477 5.66 -29.59 14.01
CA VAL A 477 4.34 -29.19 13.53
C VAL A 477 4.24 -29.43 12.02
N THR A 478 3.26 -30.22 11.61
CA THR A 478 3.05 -30.65 10.22
C THR A 478 2.87 -29.47 9.27
N SER A 479 2.19 -28.41 9.69
CA SER A 479 1.91 -27.25 8.83
C SER A 479 3.16 -26.45 8.43
N TYR A 480 4.29 -26.64 9.12
CA TYR A 480 5.58 -26.00 8.82
C TYR A 480 6.44 -26.81 7.85
N LEU A 481 6.00 -27.99 7.45
CA LEU A 481 6.70 -28.85 6.51
C LEU A 481 6.16 -28.71 5.09
N SER A 482 7.04 -28.87 4.11
CA SER A 482 6.69 -29.16 2.72
C SER A 482 7.26 -30.51 2.34
N VAL A 483 6.46 -31.33 1.64
CA VAL A 483 6.93 -32.57 1.03
C VAL A 483 7.85 -32.19 -0.14
N GLN A 484 9.02 -32.83 -0.24
CA GLN A 484 9.91 -32.67 -1.37
C GLN A 484 9.57 -33.61 -2.53
#